data_AF-A0A1H0CGK9-F1
#
_entry.id   AF-A0A1H0CGK9-F1
#
_cell.length_a   1.000
_cell.length_b   1.000
_cell.length_c   1.000
_cell.angle_alpha   90.00
_cell.angle_beta   90.00
_cell.angle_gamma   90.00
#
_symmetry.space_group_name_H-M   'P 1'
#
loop_
_entity.id
_entity.type
_entity.pdbx_description
1 polymer ?
#
loop_
_entity_poly.entity_id
_entity_poly.type
_entity_poly.pdbx_seq_one_letter_code
_entity_poly.pdbx_strand_id
1 'polypeptide(L)'
;MKTFGKLILMLLLSLALVGLSGCAGKEKATGEEQKKTEEVKENVAAAADSKNDEEEVHDFVLKNTKLVQISNISTRVKEQHPDLGPFFVIRGMDERGQKSELWIKDMQIYEMIDSN
;
A
#
# COMPACT_ATOMS: atom_id res chain seq x y z
N MET A 1 -34.46 -30.96 29.83
CA MET A 1 -33.30 -30.23 29.27
C MET A 1 -33.79 -28.92 28.63
N LYS A 2 -33.89 -27.83 29.40
CA LYS A 2 -34.32 -26.49 28.92
C LYS A 2 -33.53 -25.36 29.61
N THR A 3 -32.33 -25.66 30.12
CA THR A 3 -31.50 -24.74 30.90
C THR A 3 -30.33 -24.17 30.08
N PHE A 4 -29.95 -24.81 28.98
CA PHE A 4 -28.81 -24.41 28.16
C PHE A 4 -29.05 -23.14 27.31
N GLY A 5 -30.29 -22.86 26.90
CA GLY A 5 -30.61 -21.67 26.10
C GLY A 5 -30.48 -20.35 26.86
N LYS A 6 -30.80 -20.34 28.17
CA LYS A 6 -30.68 -19.14 29.00
C LYS A 6 -29.22 -18.76 29.29
N LEU A 7 -28.32 -19.75 29.31
CA LEU A 7 -26.89 -19.53 29.56
C LEU A 7 -26.20 -18.89 28.34
N ILE A 8 -26.60 -19.25 27.12
CA ILE A 8 -26.03 -18.68 25.88
C ILE A 8 -26.45 -17.20 25.71
N LEU A 9 -27.68 -16.85 26.06
CA LEU A 9 -28.15 -15.46 26.00
C LEU A 9 -27.43 -14.54 27.01
N MET A 10 -27.13 -15.06 28.21
CA MET A 10 -26.39 -14.31 29.24
C MET A 10 -24.92 -14.06 28.86
N LEU A 11 -24.31 -14.98 28.11
CA LEU A 11 -22.90 -14.87 27.70
C LEU A 11 -22.68 -13.80 26.61
N LEU A 12 -23.64 -13.60 25.70
CA LEU A 12 -23.54 -12.59 24.64
C LEU A 12 -23.78 -11.16 25.15
N LEU A 13 -24.55 -10.99 26.22
CA LEU A 13 -24.86 -9.68 26.79
C LEU A 13 -23.67 -9.05 27.53
N SER A 14 -22.73 -9.86 28.02
CA SER A 14 -21.58 -9.40 28.79
C SER A 14 -20.41 -8.91 27.93
N LEU A 15 -20.31 -9.33 26.67
CA LEU A 15 -19.29 -8.85 25.74
C LEU A 15 -19.55 -7.43 25.19
N ALA A 16 -20.79 -6.94 25.26
CA ALA A 16 -21.15 -5.62 24.75
C ALA A 16 -20.73 -4.45 25.70
N LEU A 17 -20.35 -4.75 26.94
CA LEU A 17 -20.05 -3.74 27.96
C LEU A 17 -18.56 -3.36 28.08
N VAL A 18 -17.66 -4.04 27.37
CA VAL A 18 -16.20 -3.79 27.44
C VAL A 18 -15.72 -2.74 26.41
N GLY A 19 -16.63 -2.20 25.58
CA GLY A 19 -16.28 -1.26 24.49
C GLY A 19 -16.37 0.25 24.82
N LEU A 20 -16.68 0.65 26.06
CA LEU A 20 -17.02 2.05 26.39
C LEU A 20 -15.95 2.83 27.18
N SER A 21 -14.72 2.32 27.32
CA SER A 21 -13.59 3.11 27.84
C SER A 21 -12.71 3.62 26.70
N GLY A 22 -13.08 4.78 26.15
CA GLY A 22 -12.31 5.45 25.11
C GLY A 22 -12.73 6.90 24.94
N CYS A 23 -12.61 7.70 26.01
CA CYS A 23 -12.83 9.14 25.99
C CYS A 23 -11.49 9.86 26.24
N ALA A 24 -10.87 10.35 25.17
CA ALA A 24 -9.91 11.46 25.13
C ALA A 24 -9.67 11.73 23.63
N GLY A 25 -10.08 12.81 22.98
CA GLY A 25 -10.48 14.13 23.44
C GLY A 25 -9.75 15.12 22.56
N LYS A 26 -10.37 15.60 21.47
CA LYS A 26 -10.21 16.98 20.99
C LYS A 26 -11.30 17.34 19.97
N GLU A 27 -12.19 18.23 20.39
CA GLU A 27 -13.04 19.04 19.52
C GLU A 27 -12.20 19.74 18.44
N LYS A 28 -12.69 19.72 17.19
CA LYS A 28 -12.96 20.94 16.43
C LYS A 28 -14.13 20.71 15.47
N ALA A 29 -14.99 21.71 15.47
CA ALA A 29 -16.27 21.79 14.81
C ALA A 29 -16.18 21.92 13.28
N THR A 30 -17.25 21.45 12.63
CA THR A 30 -17.95 22.01 11.47
C THR A 30 -17.15 22.35 10.21
N GLY A 31 -17.51 21.66 9.13
CA GLY A 31 -17.26 22.10 7.75
C GLY A 31 -17.54 20.98 6.77
N GLU A 32 -18.76 20.91 6.24
CA GLU A 32 -18.99 20.31 4.94
C GLU A 32 -18.07 20.99 3.93
N GLU A 33 -17.18 20.23 3.31
CA GLU A 33 -16.84 20.40 1.90
C GLU A 33 -16.14 19.14 1.39
N GLN A 34 -16.78 18.48 0.43
CA GLN A 34 -16.09 17.63 -0.52
C GLN A 34 -14.92 18.42 -1.11
N LYS A 35 -13.68 18.01 -0.80
CA LYS A 35 -12.54 18.41 -1.61
C LYS A 35 -11.45 17.35 -1.57
N LYS A 36 -11.44 16.59 -2.67
CA LYS A 36 -10.26 16.22 -3.42
C LYS A 36 -9.22 15.44 -2.61
N THR A 37 -9.32 14.11 -2.75
CA THR A 37 -8.16 13.21 -2.75
C THR A 37 -6.98 13.93 -3.38
N GLU A 38 -5.97 14.23 -2.58
CA GLU A 38 -4.63 14.57 -3.04
C GLU A 38 -4.07 13.31 -3.72
N GLU A 39 -4.46 13.12 -4.97
CA GLU A 39 -3.52 12.67 -5.98
C GLU A 39 -2.37 13.67 -5.92
N VAL A 40 -1.29 13.29 -5.24
CA VAL A 40 0.04 13.83 -5.48
C VAL A 40 0.36 13.46 -6.92
N LYS A 41 -0.13 14.31 -7.84
CA LYS A 41 0.21 14.35 -9.24
C LYS A 41 1.62 14.93 -9.29
N GLU A 42 2.60 14.12 -8.94
CA GLU A 42 3.99 14.40 -9.19
C GLU A 42 4.23 14.31 -10.70
N ASN A 43 4.07 15.48 -11.33
CA ASN A 43 4.74 15.91 -12.54
C ASN A 43 4.89 14.87 -13.66
N VAL A 44 3.77 14.49 -14.29
CA VAL A 44 3.80 13.79 -15.57
C VAL A 44 4.10 14.80 -16.69
N ALA A 45 5.38 15.14 -16.83
CA ALA A 45 5.95 15.72 -18.04
C ALA A 45 6.79 14.66 -18.78
N ALA A 46 6.20 13.48 -19.01
CA ALA A 46 6.68 12.44 -19.92
C ALA A 46 5.51 11.47 -20.18
N ALA A 47 4.50 11.90 -20.95
CA ALA A 47 3.20 11.21 -21.02
C ALA A 47 2.91 10.48 -22.34
N ALA A 48 3.91 10.27 -23.21
CA ALA A 48 3.65 9.71 -24.55
C ALA A 48 4.26 8.31 -24.81
N ASP A 49 5.33 7.91 -24.10
CA ASP A 49 5.98 6.59 -24.28
C ASP A 49 5.78 5.62 -23.10
N SER A 50 5.50 6.14 -21.90
CA SER A 50 5.64 5.41 -20.63
C SER A 50 4.61 4.29 -20.39
N LYS A 51 3.50 4.25 -21.14
CA LYS A 51 2.44 3.26 -20.91
C LYS A 51 2.85 1.85 -21.35
N ASN A 52 3.58 1.75 -22.45
CA ASN A 52 4.04 0.45 -22.93
C ASN A 52 5.11 -0.11 -21.98
N ASP A 53 6.01 0.76 -21.52
CA ASP A 53 7.06 0.39 -20.56
C ASP A 53 6.49 -0.07 -19.21
N GLU A 54 5.43 0.57 -18.71
CA GLU A 54 4.77 0.16 -17.46
C GLU A 54 4.15 -1.24 -17.54
N GLU A 55 3.51 -1.58 -18.66
CA GLU A 55 2.93 -2.92 -18.89
C GLU A 55 4.04 -3.98 -19.02
N GLU A 56 5.11 -3.68 -19.75
CA GLU A 56 6.27 -4.58 -19.88
C GLU A 56 6.95 -4.82 -18.54
N VAL A 57 7.13 -3.77 -17.73
CA VAL A 57 7.70 -3.87 -16.38
C VAL A 57 6.77 -4.65 -15.45
N HIS A 58 5.46 -4.41 -15.53
CA HIS A 58 4.46 -5.14 -14.76
C HIS A 58 4.57 -6.66 -15.01
N ASP A 59 4.56 -7.07 -16.28
CA ASP A 59 4.64 -8.48 -16.66
C ASP A 59 5.99 -9.09 -16.31
N PHE A 60 7.08 -8.33 -16.50
CA PHE A 60 8.40 -8.74 -16.10
C PHE A 60 8.51 -9.01 -14.60
N VAL A 61 7.94 -8.15 -13.76
CA VAL A 61 7.93 -8.31 -12.30
C VAL A 61 7.19 -9.59 -11.91
N LEU A 62 5.98 -9.79 -12.40
CA LEU A 62 5.17 -10.96 -12.03
C LEU A 62 5.81 -12.27 -12.50
N LYS A 63 6.55 -12.24 -13.60
CA LYS A 63 7.23 -13.43 -14.14
C LYS A 63 8.54 -13.76 -13.42
N ASN A 64 9.29 -12.76 -12.98
CA ASN A 64 10.66 -12.93 -12.48
C ASN A 64 10.81 -12.76 -10.98
N THR A 65 9.72 -12.49 -10.26
CA THR A 65 9.73 -12.22 -8.82
C THR A 65 8.64 -12.99 -8.09
N LYS A 66 8.66 -12.92 -6.76
CA LYS A 66 7.63 -13.52 -5.90
C LYS A 66 6.43 -12.62 -5.66
N LEU A 67 6.38 -11.45 -6.30
CA LEU A 67 5.23 -10.57 -6.23
C LEU A 67 4.02 -11.23 -6.90
N VAL A 68 2.90 -11.26 -6.19
CA VAL A 68 1.63 -11.79 -6.68
C VAL A 68 0.62 -10.67 -6.96
N GLN A 69 0.83 -9.50 -6.37
CA GLN A 69 -0.02 -8.33 -6.59
C GLN A 69 0.81 -7.05 -6.60
N ILE A 70 0.75 -6.31 -7.69
CA ILE A 70 1.34 -4.97 -7.80
C ILE A 70 0.30 -3.95 -7.32
N SER A 71 0.69 -3.11 -6.36
CA SER A 71 -0.16 -2.05 -5.81
C SER A 71 0.14 -0.70 -6.42
N ASN A 72 1.40 -0.45 -6.79
CA ASN A 72 1.83 0.81 -7.38
C ASN A 72 3.09 0.60 -8.21
N ILE A 73 3.14 1.30 -9.34
CA ILE A 73 4.31 1.50 -10.18
C ILE A 73 4.55 3.00 -10.18
N SER A 74 5.77 3.42 -9.88
CA SER A 74 6.18 4.83 -9.90
C SER A 74 7.58 4.95 -10.47
N THR A 75 7.95 6.11 -10.96
CA THR A 75 9.31 6.38 -11.40
C THR A 75 10.02 7.24 -10.35
N ARG A 76 11.20 6.84 -9.89
CA ARG A 76 11.98 7.60 -8.88
C ARG A 76 13.45 7.64 -9.22
N VAL A 77 14.09 8.76 -8.89
CA VAL A 77 15.55 8.89 -8.86
C VAL A 77 16.01 8.66 -7.43
N LYS A 78 17.05 7.86 -7.22
CA LYS A 78 17.63 7.68 -5.89
C LYS A 78 18.63 8.80 -5.61
N GLU A 79 18.41 9.56 -4.53
CA GLU A 79 19.27 10.70 -4.19
C GLU A 79 20.74 10.29 -3.97
N GLN A 80 20.99 9.08 -3.45
CA GLN A 80 22.35 8.58 -3.24
C GLN A 80 23.06 8.19 -4.54
N HIS A 81 22.33 7.92 -5.62
CA HIS A 81 22.86 7.49 -6.92
C HIS A 81 22.09 8.14 -8.09
N PRO A 82 22.21 9.47 -8.26
CA PRO A 82 21.44 10.22 -9.26
C PRO A 82 21.90 9.93 -10.70
N ASP A 83 23.13 9.47 -10.87
CA ASP A 83 23.76 9.09 -12.14
C ASP A 83 23.17 7.81 -12.73
N LEU A 84 22.60 6.95 -11.89
CA LEU A 84 21.92 5.75 -12.34
C LEU A 84 20.54 6.04 -12.95
N GLY A 85 20.06 7.29 -12.88
CA GLY A 85 18.85 7.72 -13.57
C GLY A 85 17.55 7.27 -12.90
N PRO A 86 16.41 7.51 -13.57
CA PRO A 86 15.11 7.14 -13.04
C PRO A 86 14.92 5.61 -13.07
N PHE A 87 14.44 5.06 -11.97
CA PHE A 87 14.06 3.66 -11.81
C PHE A 87 12.54 3.54 -11.73
N PHE A 88 12.00 2.47 -12.28
CA PHE A 88 10.67 2.00 -11.95
C PHE A 88 10.69 1.37 -10.57
N VAL A 89 10.00 1.99 -9.63
CA VAL A 89 9.81 1.51 -8.26
C VAL A 89 8.45 0.81 -8.19
N ILE A 90 8.51 -0.49 -7.97
CA ILE A 90 7.37 -1.39 -7.93
C ILE A 90 7.08 -1.76 -6.49
N ARG A 91 5.87 -1.47 -6.04
CA ARG A 91 5.41 -1.81 -4.69
C ARG A 91 4.27 -2.80 -4.79
N GLY A 92 4.35 -3.87 -4.01
CA GLY A 92 3.35 -4.92 -4.08
C GLY A 92 3.39 -5.87 -2.89
N MET A 93 2.61 -6.94 -3.01
CA MET A 93 2.52 -8.02 -2.06
C MET A 93 3.16 -9.28 -2.64
N ASP A 94 4.00 -9.95 -1.86
CA ASP A 94 4.60 -11.24 -2.23
C ASP A 94 3.66 -12.42 -1.94
N GLU A 95 4.07 -13.62 -2.36
CA GLU A 95 3.36 -14.88 -2.10
C GLU A 95 3.08 -15.17 -0.62
N ARG A 96 3.78 -14.49 0.31
CA ARG A 96 3.63 -14.63 1.77
C ARG A 96 2.71 -13.56 2.36
N GLY A 97 2.16 -12.67 1.55
CA GLY A 97 1.34 -11.55 1.98
C GLY A 97 2.16 -10.35 2.49
N GLN A 98 3.47 -10.32 2.28
CA GLN A 98 4.36 -9.28 2.76
C GLN A 98 4.52 -8.17 1.72
N LYS A 99 4.58 -6.93 2.19
CA LYS A 99 4.86 -5.78 1.33
C LYS A 99 6.31 -5.83 0.89
N SER A 100 6.53 -5.74 -0.42
CA SER A 100 7.85 -5.70 -1.04
C SER A 100 7.96 -4.48 -1.95
N GLU A 101 9.15 -3.92 -2.02
CA GLU A 101 9.52 -2.84 -2.94
C GLU A 101 10.69 -3.33 -3.81
N LEU A 102 10.56 -3.16 -5.12
CA LEU A 102 11.59 -3.51 -6.10
C LEU A 102 11.93 -2.30 -6.94
N TRP A 103 13.21 -2.15 -7.26
CA TRP A 103 13.72 -1.09 -8.11
C TRP A 103 14.15 -1.70 -9.43
N ILE A 104 13.60 -1.21 -10.54
CA ILE A 104 13.81 -1.77 -11.87
C ILE A 104 14.31 -0.69 -12.81
N LYS A 105 15.34 -1.03 -13.56
CA LYS A 105 15.84 -0.22 -14.66
C LYS A 105 16.35 -1.14 -15.75
N ASP A 106 16.09 -0.81 -17.01
CA ASP A 106 16.55 -1.59 -18.17
C ASP A 106 16.18 -3.09 -18.05
N MET A 107 15.01 -3.40 -17.49
CA MET A 107 14.52 -4.77 -17.22
C MET A 107 15.44 -5.60 -16.31
N GLN A 108 16.17 -4.92 -15.42
CA GLN A 108 16.98 -5.53 -14.38
C GLN A 108 16.47 -5.10 -13.01
N ILE A 109 16.43 -6.06 -12.07
CA ILE A 109 16.04 -5.81 -10.69
C ILE A 109 17.29 -5.41 -9.91
N TYR A 110 17.22 -4.25 -9.26
CA TYR A 110 18.26 -3.75 -8.39
C TYR A 110 17.83 -3.94 -6.94
N GLU A 111 18.56 -4.80 -6.23
CA GLU A 111 18.47 -4.88 -4.77
C GLU A 111 19.18 -3.65 -4.18
N MET A 112 18.40 -2.65 -3.79
CA MET A 112 18.95 -1.46 -3.16
C MET A 112 19.19 -1.77 -1.69
N ILE A 113 20.47 -1.96 -1.31
CA ILE A 113 20.86 -2.05 0.10
C ILE A 113 20.68 -0.65 0.71
N ASP A 114 19.69 -0.50 1.57
CA ASP A 114 19.60 0.69 2.41
C ASP A 114 20.77 0.67 3.39
N SER A 115 21.76 1.52 3.14
CA SER A 115 22.87 1.76 4.06
C SER A 115 22.32 2.60 5.21
N ASN A 116 21.76 1.94 6.22
CA ASN A 116 21.31 2.56 7.46
C ASN A 116 22.49 2.79 8.42
#